data_AF-A0AAX1L837-F1
#
_entry.id   AF-A0AAX1L837-F1
#
_cell.length_a   1.000
_cell.length_b   1.000
_cell.length_c   1.000
_cell.angle_alpha   90.00
_cell.angle_beta   90.00
_cell.angle_gamma   90.00
#
_symmetry.space_group_name_H-M   'P 1'
#
loop_
_entity.id
_entity.type
_entity.pdbx_description
1 polymer ?
#
loop_
_entity_poly.entity_id
_entity_poly.type
_entity_poly.pdbx_seq_one_letter_code
_entity_poly.pdbx_strand_id
1 'polypeptide(L)'
;MGLFGAIRKARAKTKAEIKAAEARAKADSKNELKLNKLLMKHEKNLAKHNAKLEKKRFKEDTKLAKQELAKIRAGRFNKDTVNRYAGALRALAPLAIPLIYRAVTQWREQNTNRQASKLGFSGADLASHGGHGAPLKVRMDKLRSVEGLPTGFKKDVDARLDELEQAVDNAEHMTPEQRRATHRSIGNDLDLIASQIDEKLRA
;
A
#
# COMPACT_ATOMS: atom_id res chain seq x y z
N MET A 1 -52.11 -63.43 78.10
CA MET A 1 -51.35 -62.22 77.69
C MET A 1 -52.02 -61.00 78.32
N GLY A 2 -51.50 -60.45 79.43
CA GLY A 2 -52.20 -59.41 80.21
C GLY A 2 -51.95 -57.97 79.76
N LEU A 3 -52.90 -57.07 80.02
CA LEU A 3 -52.90 -55.63 79.74
C LEU A 3 -51.61 -54.91 80.19
N PHE A 4 -51.07 -55.27 81.36
CA PHE A 4 -49.82 -54.70 81.88
C PHE A 4 -48.58 -55.04 81.03
N GLY A 5 -48.59 -56.18 80.33
CA GLY A 5 -47.53 -56.56 79.39
C GLY A 5 -47.60 -55.76 78.08
N ALA A 6 -48.81 -55.43 77.62
CA ALA A 6 -49.03 -54.58 76.45
C ALA A 6 -48.58 -53.13 76.71
N ILE A 7 -48.91 -52.57 77.88
CA ILE A 7 -48.48 -51.21 78.28
C ILE A 7 -46.95 -51.10 78.39
N ARG A 8 -46.29 -52.10 78.99
CA ARG A 8 -44.81 -52.15 79.05
C ARG A 8 -44.17 -52.21 77.65
N LYS A 9 -44.72 -53.03 76.74
CA LYS A 9 -44.26 -53.10 75.34
C LYS A 9 -44.48 -51.79 74.58
N ALA A 10 -45.61 -51.13 74.77
CA ALA A 10 -45.89 -49.82 74.16
C ALA A 10 -44.91 -48.74 74.63
N ARG A 11 -44.64 -48.65 75.94
CA ARG A 11 -43.64 -47.71 76.50
C ARG A 11 -42.22 -48.01 76.01
N ALA A 12 -41.87 -49.28 75.83
CA ALA A 12 -40.57 -49.65 75.27
C ALA A 12 -40.44 -49.21 73.80
N LYS A 13 -41.50 -49.34 73.00
CA LYS A 13 -41.53 -48.86 71.61
C LYS A 13 -41.42 -47.35 71.51
N THR A 14 -42.22 -46.59 72.27
CA THR A 14 -42.14 -45.11 72.25
C THR A 14 -40.78 -44.60 72.72
N LYS A 15 -40.17 -45.23 73.75
CA LYS A 15 -38.81 -44.89 74.19
C LYS A 15 -37.75 -45.20 73.11
N ALA A 16 -37.92 -46.29 72.36
CA ALA A 16 -37.04 -46.62 71.25
C ALA A 16 -37.20 -45.64 70.08
N GLU A 17 -38.43 -45.23 69.78
CA GLU A 17 -38.75 -44.22 68.75
C GLU A 17 -38.18 -42.85 69.12
N ILE A 18 -38.33 -42.40 70.37
CA ILE A 18 -37.73 -41.15 70.86
C ILE A 18 -36.21 -41.21 70.76
N LYS A 19 -35.58 -42.31 71.20
CA LYS A 19 -34.12 -42.49 71.06
C LYS A 19 -33.67 -42.51 69.61
N ALA A 20 -34.44 -43.11 68.71
CA ALA A 20 -34.15 -43.12 67.28
C ALA A 20 -34.30 -41.73 66.66
N ALA A 21 -35.33 -40.96 67.06
CA ALA A 21 -35.53 -39.58 66.64
C ALA A 21 -34.41 -38.67 67.15
N GLU A 22 -34.01 -38.80 68.42
CA GLU A 22 -32.86 -38.08 68.99
C GLU A 22 -31.55 -38.44 68.27
N ALA A 23 -31.34 -39.72 67.95
CA ALA A 23 -30.16 -40.16 67.21
C ALA A 23 -30.12 -39.59 65.79
N ARG A 24 -31.27 -39.53 65.10
CA ARG A 24 -31.41 -38.88 63.79
C ARG A 24 -31.15 -37.39 63.88
N ALA A 25 -31.78 -36.66 64.81
CA ALA A 25 -31.53 -35.24 65.01
C ALA A 25 -30.06 -34.91 65.33
N LYS A 26 -29.39 -35.76 66.14
CA LYS A 26 -27.95 -35.64 66.41
C LYS A 26 -27.08 -35.96 65.18
N ALA A 27 -27.53 -36.86 64.30
CA ALA A 27 -26.82 -37.15 63.05
C ALA A 27 -26.99 -36.01 62.04
N ASP A 28 -28.22 -35.48 61.90
CA ASP A 28 -28.56 -34.41 60.97
C ASP A 28 -27.83 -33.11 61.35
N SER A 29 -27.84 -32.72 62.64
CA SER A 29 -27.05 -31.58 63.12
C SER A 29 -25.55 -31.74 62.85
N LYS A 30 -24.98 -32.95 63.01
CA LYS A 30 -23.58 -33.21 62.65
C LYS A 30 -23.33 -33.09 61.15
N ASN A 31 -24.29 -33.52 60.32
CA ASN A 31 -24.20 -33.44 58.87
C ASN A 31 -24.32 -31.99 58.38
N GLU A 32 -25.23 -31.20 58.95
CA GLU A 32 -25.36 -29.76 58.69
C GLU A 32 -24.08 -29.00 59.07
N LEU A 33 -23.48 -29.29 60.23
CA LEU A 33 -22.21 -28.68 60.62
C LEU A 33 -21.07 -29.04 59.65
N LYS A 34 -21.04 -30.27 59.14
CA LYS A 34 -20.07 -30.67 58.10
C LYS A 34 -20.34 -29.95 56.79
N LEU A 35 -21.59 -29.86 56.36
CA LEU A 35 -21.99 -29.16 55.14
C LEU A 35 -21.62 -27.69 55.21
N ASN A 36 -21.98 -27.00 56.29
CA ASN A 36 -21.65 -25.58 56.51
C ASN A 36 -20.14 -25.34 56.51
N LYS A 37 -19.35 -26.25 57.11
CA LYS A 37 -17.88 -26.19 57.04
C LYS A 37 -17.34 -26.34 55.62
N LEU A 38 -17.93 -27.23 54.81
CA LEU A 38 -17.53 -27.39 53.41
C LEU A 38 -17.92 -26.17 52.59
N LEU A 39 -19.14 -25.65 52.75
CA LEU A 39 -19.62 -24.44 52.10
C LEU A 39 -18.71 -23.24 52.41
N MET A 40 -18.39 -22.99 53.69
CA MET A 40 -17.46 -21.92 54.06
C MET A 40 -16.06 -22.10 53.45
N LYS A 41 -15.56 -23.33 53.32
CA LYS A 41 -14.28 -23.60 52.64
C LYS A 41 -14.38 -23.28 51.15
N HIS A 42 -15.47 -23.66 50.50
CA HIS A 42 -15.70 -23.36 49.08
C HIS A 42 -15.82 -21.87 48.84
N GLU A 43 -16.63 -21.15 49.63
CA GLU A 43 -16.76 -19.69 49.57
C GLU A 43 -15.42 -18.99 49.75
N LYS A 44 -14.62 -19.41 50.75
CA LYS A 44 -13.28 -18.84 50.97
C LYS A 44 -12.34 -19.09 49.78
N ASN A 45 -12.39 -20.27 49.17
CA ASN A 45 -11.57 -20.59 48.00
C ASN A 45 -12.02 -19.79 46.77
N LEU A 46 -13.32 -19.65 46.57
CA LEU A 46 -13.91 -18.86 45.50
C LEU A 46 -13.56 -17.37 45.65
N ALA A 47 -13.70 -16.82 46.86
CA ALA A 47 -13.30 -15.45 47.17
C ALA A 47 -11.80 -15.22 46.90
N LYS A 48 -10.93 -16.16 47.30
CA LYS A 48 -9.49 -16.09 47.00
C LYS A 48 -9.20 -16.14 45.50
N HIS A 49 -9.92 -16.98 44.75
CA HIS A 49 -9.76 -17.09 43.30
C HIS A 49 -10.19 -15.81 42.60
N ASN A 50 -11.36 -15.27 42.95
CA ASN A 50 -11.87 -14.02 42.41
C ASN A 50 -10.93 -12.86 42.72
N ALA A 51 -10.44 -12.74 43.96
CA ALA A 51 -9.45 -11.72 44.31
C ALA A 51 -8.15 -11.83 43.51
N LYS A 52 -7.71 -13.05 43.15
CA LYS A 52 -6.54 -13.25 42.27
C LYS A 52 -6.83 -12.81 40.84
N LEU A 53 -8.01 -13.14 40.32
CA LEU A 53 -8.43 -12.73 38.97
C LEU A 53 -8.57 -11.22 38.87
N GLU A 54 -9.22 -10.58 39.84
CA GLU A 54 -9.35 -9.11 39.90
C GLU A 54 -7.99 -8.43 39.93
N LYS A 55 -7.04 -8.96 40.71
CA LYS A 55 -5.66 -8.44 40.72
C LYS A 55 -4.97 -8.61 39.36
N LYS A 56 -5.19 -9.72 38.65
CA LYS A 56 -4.64 -9.92 37.30
C LYS A 56 -5.23 -8.94 36.30
N ARG A 57 -6.57 -8.80 36.30
CA ARG A 57 -7.30 -7.84 35.46
C ARG A 57 -6.81 -6.42 35.70
N PHE A 58 -6.75 -5.98 36.96
CA PHE A 58 -6.23 -4.65 37.31
C PHE A 58 -4.79 -4.41 36.82
N LYS A 59 -3.93 -5.43 36.90
CA LYS A 59 -2.55 -5.34 36.37
C LYS A 59 -2.51 -5.26 34.84
N GLU A 60 -3.42 -5.94 34.15
CA GLU A 60 -3.53 -5.89 32.69
C GLU A 60 -4.12 -4.55 32.25
N ASP A 61 -5.21 -4.11 32.87
CA ASP A 61 -5.85 -2.82 32.61
C ASP A 61 -4.87 -1.66 32.84
N THR A 62 -4.10 -1.69 33.93
CA THR A 62 -3.08 -0.66 34.20
C THR A 62 -1.92 -0.71 33.20
N LYS A 63 -1.53 -1.89 32.70
CA LYS A 63 -0.53 -2.00 31.63
C LYS A 63 -1.05 -1.46 30.31
N LEU A 64 -2.27 -1.82 29.93
CA LEU A 64 -2.93 -1.33 28.72
C LEU A 64 -3.09 0.19 28.77
N ALA A 65 -3.60 0.73 29.88
CA ALA A 65 -3.73 2.18 30.07
C ALA A 65 -2.37 2.90 29.98
N LYS A 66 -1.30 2.34 30.57
CA LYS A 66 0.06 2.88 30.42
C LYS A 66 0.56 2.83 28.98
N GLN A 67 0.30 1.74 28.26
CA GLN A 67 0.67 1.61 26.85
C GLN A 67 -0.11 2.59 25.97
N GLU A 68 -1.40 2.77 26.21
CA GLU A 68 -2.23 3.74 25.49
C GLU A 68 -1.77 5.17 25.76
N LEU A 69 -1.51 5.52 27.02
CA LEU A 69 -0.96 6.81 27.37
C LEU A 69 0.42 7.02 26.74
N ALA A 70 1.28 5.99 26.69
CA ALA A 70 2.55 6.06 25.98
C ALA A 70 2.36 6.26 24.46
N LYS A 71 1.38 5.59 23.85
CA LYS A 71 1.03 5.79 22.42
C LYS A 71 0.53 7.21 22.17
N ILE A 72 -0.32 7.75 23.04
CA ILE A 72 -0.83 9.12 22.94
C ILE A 72 0.32 10.12 23.10
N ARG A 73 1.20 9.95 24.10
CA ARG A 73 2.38 10.80 24.32
C ARG A 73 3.39 10.74 23.19
N ALA A 74 3.62 9.56 22.63
CA ALA A 74 4.50 9.38 21.48
C ALA A 74 3.95 10.09 20.23
N GLY A 75 2.63 10.31 20.16
CA GLY A 75 1.99 11.01 19.06
C GLY A 75 2.05 10.23 17.74
N ARG A 76 1.60 10.88 16.66
CA ARG A 76 1.48 10.29 15.32
C ARG A 76 2.83 10.04 14.65
N PHE A 77 3.84 10.85 14.98
CA PHE A 77 5.20 10.74 14.46
C PHE A 77 6.16 10.42 15.61
N ASN A 78 6.45 9.14 15.79
CA ASN A 78 7.44 8.65 16.75
C ASN A 78 8.46 7.76 16.06
N LYS A 79 9.59 7.55 16.73
CA LYS A 79 10.73 6.77 16.23
C LYS A 79 10.32 5.36 15.77
N ASP A 80 9.43 4.71 16.51
CA ASP A 80 8.99 3.35 16.18
C ASP A 80 8.14 3.30 14.91
N THR A 81 7.23 4.25 14.73
CA THR A 81 6.42 4.40 13.52
C THR A 81 7.33 4.66 12.31
N VAL A 82 8.27 5.60 12.44
CA VAL A 82 9.23 5.92 11.37
C VAL A 82 10.08 4.70 11.02
N ASN A 83 10.62 3.99 12.00
CA ASN A 83 11.42 2.79 11.77
C ASN A 83 10.62 1.66 11.10
N ARG A 84 9.35 1.47 11.44
CA ARG A 84 8.48 0.49 10.77
C ARG A 84 8.27 0.83 9.31
N TYR A 85 7.95 2.09 8.99
CA TYR A 85 7.78 2.52 7.60
C TYR A 85 9.09 2.47 6.82
N ALA A 86 10.21 2.89 7.42
CA ALA A 86 11.52 2.81 6.81
C ALA A 86 11.93 1.35 6.52
N GLY A 87 11.64 0.43 7.44
CA GLY A 87 11.85 -1.01 7.24
C GLY A 87 10.99 -1.56 6.10
N ALA A 88 9.70 -1.21 6.05
CA ALA A 88 8.81 -1.63 4.98
C ALA A 88 9.24 -1.08 3.61
N LEU A 89 9.61 0.21 3.55
CA LEU A 89 10.15 0.83 2.34
C LEU A 89 11.45 0.15 1.90
N ARG A 90 12.37 -0.14 2.83
CA ARG A 90 13.64 -0.81 2.51
C ARG A 90 13.43 -2.24 1.98
N ALA A 91 12.46 -2.97 2.52
CA ALA A 91 12.10 -4.30 2.04
C ALA A 91 11.47 -4.27 0.63
N LEU A 92 10.68 -3.24 0.33
CA LEU A 92 10.04 -3.08 -0.99
C LEU A 92 10.93 -2.40 -2.03
N ALA A 93 11.96 -1.66 -1.60
CA ALA A 93 12.88 -0.92 -2.48
C ALA A 93 13.41 -1.73 -3.67
N PRO A 94 13.94 -2.97 -3.53
CA PRO A 94 14.48 -3.71 -4.67
C PRO A 94 13.45 -4.05 -5.75
N LEU A 95 12.16 -4.14 -5.40
CA LEU A 95 11.06 -4.38 -6.36
C LEU A 95 10.47 -3.07 -6.87
N ALA A 96 10.36 -2.05 -6.01
CA ALA A 96 9.79 -0.76 -6.35
C ALA A 96 10.68 0.04 -7.30
N ILE A 97 12.02 0.02 -7.11
CA ILE A 97 12.97 0.79 -7.94
C ILE A 97 12.85 0.40 -9.43
N PRO A 98 12.91 -0.88 -9.84
CA PRO A 98 12.74 -1.26 -11.24
C PRO A 98 11.36 -0.90 -11.81
N LEU A 99 10.30 -1.00 -11.02
CA LEU A 99 8.94 -0.70 -11.47
C LEU A 99 8.74 0.80 -11.70
N ILE A 100 9.23 1.65 -10.80
CA ILE A 100 9.21 3.10 -10.98
C ILE A 100 10.02 3.48 -12.22
N TYR A 101 11.21 2.90 -12.39
CA TYR A 101 12.03 3.15 -13.57
C TYR A 101 11.26 2.81 -14.85
N ARG A 102 10.65 1.61 -14.94
CA ARG A 102 9.83 1.20 -16.08
C ARG A 102 8.63 2.11 -16.32
N ALA A 103 7.95 2.55 -15.26
CA ALA A 103 6.83 3.48 -15.37
C ALA A 103 7.27 4.84 -15.93
N VAL A 104 8.41 5.36 -15.46
CA VAL A 104 8.99 6.63 -15.93
C VAL A 104 9.45 6.51 -17.39
N THR A 105 10.12 5.42 -17.77
CA THR A 105 10.57 5.21 -19.16
C THR A 105 9.38 5.05 -20.10
N GLN A 106 8.40 4.23 -19.73
CA GLN A 106 7.19 4.03 -20.53
C GLN A 106 6.37 5.33 -20.68
N TRP A 107 6.28 6.14 -19.62
CA TRP A 107 5.62 7.44 -19.69
C TRP A 107 6.37 8.40 -20.61
N ARG A 108 7.71 8.43 -20.54
CA ARG A 108 8.55 9.24 -21.44
C ARG A 108 8.39 8.81 -22.89
N GLU A 109 8.42 7.51 -23.17
CA GLU A 109 8.24 6.93 -24.49
C GLU A 109 6.86 7.28 -25.07
N GLN A 110 5.79 7.14 -24.28
CA GLN A 110 4.45 7.55 -24.71
C GLN A 110 4.37 9.04 -25.05
N ASN A 111 5.06 9.90 -24.28
CA ASN A 111 5.04 11.33 -24.54
C ASN A 111 5.84 11.69 -25.80
N THR A 112 6.96 11.01 -26.04
CA THR A 112 7.72 11.11 -27.31
C THR A 112 6.89 10.61 -28.49
N ASN A 113 6.21 9.46 -28.36
CA ASN A 113 5.33 8.92 -29.41
C ASN A 113 4.14 9.84 -29.68
N ARG A 114 3.58 10.49 -28.66
CA ARG A 114 2.50 11.48 -28.82
C ARG A 114 2.97 12.77 -29.48
N GLN A 115 4.21 13.20 -29.24
CA GLN A 115 4.80 14.32 -29.97
C GLN A 115 5.12 13.93 -31.43
N ALA A 116 5.62 12.71 -31.66
CA ALA A 116 5.85 12.17 -32.99
C ALA A 116 4.55 12.05 -33.82
N SER A 117 3.47 11.56 -33.20
CA SER A 117 2.16 11.45 -33.87
C SER A 117 1.53 12.81 -34.17
N LYS A 118 1.76 13.82 -33.33
CA LYS A 118 1.35 15.22 -33.60
C LYS A 118 2.09 15.83 -34.79
N LEU A 119 3.27 15.33 -35.10
CA LEU A 119 4.09 15.77 -36.23
C LEU A 119 3.93 14.84 -37.46
N GLY A 120 3.06 13.83 -37.39
CA GLY A 120 2.76 12.92 -38.51
C GLY A 120 3.89 11.93 -38.85
N PHE A 121 4.71 11.55 -37.87
CA PHE A 121 5.82 10.59 -38.05
C PHE A 121 5.55 9.27 -37.32
N SER A 122 5.93 8.16 -37.95
CA SER A 122 6.00 6.86 -37.28
C SER A 122 7.26 6.78 -36.40
N GLY A 123 7.21 6.03 -35.30
CA GLY A 123 8.40 5.77 -34.48
C GLY A 123 9.52 5.08 -35.25
N ALA A 124 9.19 4.35 -36.33
CA ALA A 124 10.17 3.74 -37.23
C ALA A 124 10.95 4.79 -38.05
N ASP A 125 10.30 5.86 -38.48
CA ASP A 125 10.94 6.94 -39.26
C ASP A 125 11.97 7.67 -38.39
N LEU A 126 11.62 7.94 -37.13
CA LEU A 126 12.53 8.56 -36.16
C LEU A 126 13.70 7.65 -35.77
N ALA A 127 13.53 6.33 -35.83
CA ALA A 127 14.59 5.38 -35.53
C ALA A 127 15.67 5.33 -36.63
N SER A 128 15.34 5.71 -37.86
CA SER A 128 16.29 5.75 -38.99
C SER A 128 17.31 6.88 -38.88
N HIS A 129 16.92 7.99 -38.26
CA HIS A 129 17.75 9.17 -38.04
C HIS A 129 18.02 9.26 -36.54
N GLY A 130 19.07 8.61 -36.04
CA GLY A 130 19.43 8.69 -34.62
C GLY A 130 19.72 10.13 -34.15
N GLY A 131 19.70 10.35 -32.84
CA GLY A 131 20.14 11.62 -32.26
C GLY A 131 19.01 12.60 -31.91
N HIS A 132 19.40 13.82 -31.53
CA HIS A 132 18.46 14.81 -30.99
C HIS A 132 17.71 15.54 -32.11
N GLY A 133 18.26 15.52 -33.33
CA GLY A 133 17.71 16.13 -34.53
C GLY A 133 16.82 15.22 -35.37
N ALA A 134 16.58 13.97 -34.93
CA ALA A 134 15.80 12.95 -35.65
C ALA A 134 14.51 13.48 -36.30
N PRO A 135 13.66 14.26 -35.60
CA PRO A 135 12.41 14.73 -36.20
C PRO A 135 12.61 15.75 -37.32
N LEU A 136 13.70 16.52 -37.30
CA LEU A 136 14.03 17.51 -38.34
C LEU A 136 14.56 16.82 -39.59
N LYS A 137 15.41 15.78 -39.43
CA LYS A 137 15.93 15.01 -40.56
C LYS A 137 14.82 14.27 -41.32
N VAL A 138 13.90 13.63 -40.58
CA VAL A 138 12.72 12.99 -41.20
C VAL A 138 11.85 14.01 -41.95
N ARG A 139 11.73 15.26 -41.45
CA ARG A 139 11.05 16.33 -42.19
C ARG A 139 11.76 16.68 -43.49
N MET A 140 13.08 16.82 -43.45
CA MET A 140 13.90 17.10 -44.63
C MET A 140 13.69 16.02 -45.69
N ASP A 141 13.75 14.74 -45.33
CA ASP A 141 13.50 13.63 -46.26
C ASP A 141 12.14 13.72 -46.94
N LYS A 142 11.09 14.04 -46.16
CA LYS A 142 9.74 14.22 -46.72
C LYS A 142 9.72 15.37 -47.72
N LEU A 143 10.37 16.49 -47.45
CA LEU A 143 10.44 17.62 -48.38
C LEU A 143 11.22 17.26 -49.66
N ARG A 144 12.31 16.48 -49.56
CA ARG A 144 13.05 15.97 -50.74
C ARG A 144 12.21 15.02 -51.59
N SER A 145 11.38 14.22 -50.93
CA SER A 145 10.52 13.23 -51.59
C SER A 145 9.35 13.84 -52.38
N VAL A 146 9.14 15.16 -52.30
CA VAL A 146 8.09 15.83 -53.07
C VAL A 146 8.39 15.74 -54.58
N GLU A 147 7.39 15.27 -55.32
CA GLU A 147 7.40 15.15 -56.78
C GLU A 147 6.60 16.30 -57.43
N GLY A 148 6.73 16.47 -58.74
CA GLY A 148 6.00 17.51 -59.50
C GLY A 148 6.61 18.91 -59.46
N LEU A 149 7.78 19.08 -58.84
CA LEU A 149 8.49 20.36 -58.79
C LEU A 149 9.36 20.59 -60.04
N PRO A 150 9.49 21.85 -60.50
CA PRO A 150 10.46 22.20 -61.55
C PRO A 150 11.88 21.82 -61.14
N THR A 151 12.66 21.25 -62.08
CA THR A 151 13.99 20.67 -61.78
C THR A 151 14.97 21.67 -61.17
N GLY A 152 14.96 22.93 -61.62
CA GLY A 152 15.80 23.99 -61.06
C GLY A 152 15.43 24.34 -59.62
N PHE A 153 14.14 24.39 -59.32
CA PHE A 153 13.63 24.65 -57.97
C PHE A 153 13.90 23.48 -57.03
N LYS A 154 13.72 22.24 -57.49
CA LYS A 154 14.04 21.03 -56.71
C LYS A 154 15.50 21.01 -56.28
N LYS A 155 16.43 21.35 -57.19
CA LYS A 155 17.86 21.46 -56.87
C LYS A 155 18.17 22.52 -55.80
N ASP A 156 17.51 23.67 -55.87
CA ASP A 156 17.67 24.74 -54.88
C ASP A 156 17.16 24.31 -53.50
N VAL A 157 15.99 23.66 -53.45
CA VAL A 157 15.44 23.06 -52.23
C VAL A 157 16.40 22.01 -51.67
N ASP A 158 16.90 21.09 -52.49
CA ASP A 158 17.82 20.04 -52.06
C ASP A 158 19.10 20.62 -51.45
N ALA A 159 19.69 21.65 -52.08
CA ALA A 159 20.88 22.31 -51.57
C ALA A 159 20.64 22.99 -50.21
N ARG A 160 19.50 23.66 -50.04
CA ARG A 160 19.12 24.28 -48.75
C ARG A 160 18.85 23.23 -47.68
N LEU A 161 18.24 22.10 -48.03
CA LEU A 161 18.03 20.99 -47.10
C LEU A 161 19.36 20.36 -46.68
N ASP A 162 20.35 20.28 -47.57
CA ASP A 162 21.72 19.82 -47.23
C ASP A 162 22.38 20.75 -46.19
N GLU A 163 22.23 22.07 -46.35
CA GLU A 163 22.75 23.05 -45.38
C GLU A 163 22.07 22.93 -44.01
N LEU A 164 20.73 22.77 -44.00
CA LEU A 164 19.99 22.57 -42.77
C LEU A 164 20.34 21.26 -42.08
N GLU A 165 20.61 20.19 -42.85
CA GLU A 165 21.05 18.90 -42.31
C GLU A 165 22.40 19.02 -41.60
N GLN A 166 23.37 19.72 -42.22
CA GLN A 166 24.65 20.04 -41.58
C GLN A 166 24.46 20.88 -40.32
N ALA A 167 23.52 21.83 -40.32
CA ALA A 167 23.20 22.62 -39.13
C ALA A 167 22.62 21.76 -37.99
N VAL A 168 21.81 20.74 -38.32
CA VAL A 168 21.32 19.76 -37.33
C VAL A 168 22.48 18.96 -36.72
N ASP A 169 23.42 18.49 -37.55
CA ASP A 169 24.60 17.73 -37.08
C ASP A 169 25.52 18.58 -36.20
N ASN A 170 25.71 19.84 -36.56
CA ASN A 170 26.44 20.80 -35.75
C ASN A 170 25.74 21.08 -34.40
N ALA A 171 24.40 21.10 -34.39
CA ALA A 171 23.62 21.34 -33.18
C ALA A 171 23.77 20.22 -32.13
N GLU A 172 24.13 19.00 -32.54
CA GLU A 172 24.37 17.90 -31.60
C GLU A 172 25.56 18.16 -30.66
N HIS A 173 26.53 18.95 -31.13
CA HIS A 173 27.73 19.33 -30.39
C HIS A 173 27.54 20.60 -29.53
N MET A 174 26.37 21.22 -29.57
CA MET A 174 26.05 22.43 -28.81
C MET A 174 25.52 22.12 -27.40
N THR A 175 25.54 23.12 -26.51
CA THR A 175 24.88 23.03 -25.21
C THR A 175 23.36 22.78 -25.38
N PRO A 176 22.66 22.18 -24.40
CA PRO A 176 21.24 21.87 -24.52
C PRO A 176 20.36 23.08 -24.83
N GLU A 177 20.72 24.26 -24.33
CA GLU A 177 19.99 25.51 -24.59
C GLU A 177 20.19 26.01 -26.01
N GLN A 178 21.44 26.06 -26.46
CA GLN A 178 21.80 26.44 -27.83
C GLN A 178 21.19 25.45 -28.84
N ARG A 179 21.32 24.14 -28.60
CA ARG A 179 20.73 23.11 -29.47
C ARG A 179 19.22 23.30 -29.63
N ARG A 180 18.48 23.57 -28.55
CA ARG A 180 17.03 23.85 -28.62
C ARG A 180 16.71 25.13 -29.39
N ALA A 181 17.54 26.17 -29.27
CA ALA A 181 17.38 27.39 -30.05
C ALA A 181 17.64 27.12 -31.55
N THR A 182 18.73 26.44 -31.87
CA THR A 182 19.11 26.04 -33.24
C THR A 182 18.04 25.15 -33.88
N HIS A 183 17.58 24.11 -33.19
CA HIS A 183 16.50 23.24 -33.70
C HIS A 183 15.20 24.00 -33.97
N ARG A 184 14.87 25.03 -33.16
CA ARG A 184 13.70 25.88 -33.43
C ARG A 184 13.91 26.74 -34.68
N SER A 185 15.09 27.31 -34.87
CA SER A 185 15.42 28.08 -36.08
C SER A 185 15.31 27.21 -37.32
N ILE A 186 15.95 26.03 -37.32
CA ILE A 186 15.90 25.06 -38.42
C ILE A 186 14.45 24.63 -38.70
N GLY A 187 13.65 24.41 -37.64
CA GLY A 187 12.23 24.12 -37.79
C GLY A 187 11.47 25.19 -38.56
N ASN A 188 11.71 26.47 -38.25
CA ASN A 188 11.10 27.59 -38.97
C ASN A 188 11.55 27.65 -40.44
N ASP A 189 12.83 27.39 -40.72
CA ASP A 189 13.36 27.37 -42.09
C ASP A 189 12.75 26.24 -42.93
N LEU A 190 12.53 25.06 -42.32
CA LEU A 190 11.82 23.96 -42.96
C LEU A 190 10.36 24.32 -43.26
N ASP A 191 9.68 25.04 -42.37
CA ASP A 191 8.30 25.49 -42.59
C ASP A 191 8.24 26.51 -43.75
N LEU A 192 9.26 27.38 -43.88
CA LEU A 192 9.40 28.29 -45.02
C LEU A 192 9.62 27.52 -46.33
N ILE A 193 10.53 26.54 -46.36
CA ILE A 193 10.75 25.68 -47.52
C ILE A 193 9.45 24.96 -47.92
N ALA A 194 8.74 24.39 -46.94
CA ALA A 194 7.47 23.71 -47.18
C ALA A 194 6.43 24.64 -47.83
N SER A 195 6.34 25.90 -47.36
CA SER A 195 5.43 26.89 -47.96
C SER A 195 5.78 27.23 -49.41
N GLN A 196 7.08 27.36 -49.73
CA GLN A 196 7.55 27.62 -51.09
C GLN A 196 7.28 26.43 -52.03
N ILE A 197 7.45 25.20 -51.54
CA ILE A 197 7.10 23.98 -52.27
C ILE A 197 5.60 23.96 -52.58
N ASP A 198 4.75 24.24 -51.60
CA ASP A 198 3.29 24.27 -51.78
C ASP A 198 2.86 25.36 -52.77
N GLU A 199 3.46 26.56 -52.71
CA GLU A 199 3.23 27.63 -53.69
C GLU A 199 3.62 27.19 -55.11
N LYS A 200 4.75 26.50 -55.26
CA LYS A 200 5.21 26.00 -56.56
C LYS A 200 4.40 24.84 -57.12
N LEU A 201 3.76 24.04 -56.28
CA LEU A 201 2.87 22.97 -56.73
C LEU A 201 1.51 23.48 -57.19
N ARG A 202 1.10 24.66 -56.73
CA ARG A 202 -0.19 25.30 -57.10
C ARG A 202 -0.09 26.24 -58.30
N ALA A 203 1.12 26.67 -58.65
CA ALA A 203 1.42 27.55 -59.78
C ALA A 203 1.56 26.77 -61.09
#